data_AF-A0A918FPQ8-F1
#
_entry.id   AF-A0A918FPQ8-F1
#
_cell.length_a   1.000
_cell.length_b   1.000
_cell.length_c   1.000
_cell.angle_alpha   90.00
_cell.angle_beta   90.00
_cell.angle_gamma   90.00
#
_symmetry.space_group_name_H-M   'P 1'
#
loop_
_entity.id
_entity.type
_entity.pdbx_description
1 polymer ?
#
loop_
_entity_poly.entity_id
_entity_poly.type
_entity_poly.pdbx_seq_one_letter_code
_entity_poly.pdbx_strand_id
1 'polypeptide(L)'
;MATNGIGPAAATAIAVSPVLVNRTAATATVVDPREGVVEETITTGRNPNHVEVADGVAYVVDKSGAGENGADTVTVIDLAH
;
A
#
# COMPACT_ATOMS: atom_id res chain seq x y z
N MET A 1 -13.21 5.22 -11.77
CA MET A 1 -11.94 5.02 -12.51
C MET A 1 -10.94 4.50 -11.49
N ALA A 2 -10.69 3.19 -11.45
CA ALA A 2 -9.70 2.62 -10.53
C ALA A 2 -8.34 2.62 -11.22
N THR A 3 -7.38 3.36 -10.69
CA THR A 3 -6.00 3.37 -11.22
C THR A 3 -5.22 2.26 -10.52
N ASN A 4 -5.06 1.14 -11.21
CA ASN A 4 -4.21 0.03 -10.78
C ASN A 4 -2.73 0.36 -11.02
N GLY A 5 -1.92 0.27 -9.96
CA GLY A 5 -0.56 -0.27 -10.06
C GLY A 5 0.60 0.68 -9.78
N ILE A 6 1.58 0.19 -8.99
CA ILE A 6 2.96 0.68 -9.04
C ILE A 6 3.92 -0.51 -9.09
N GLY A 7 3.99 -1.13 -10.27
CA GLY A 7 5.25 -1.69 -10.78
C GLY A 7 5.95 -0.61 -11.63
N PRO A 8 7.28 -0.71 -11.86
CA PRO A 8 8.10 0.37 -12.42
C PRO A 8 7.73 0.85 -13.84
N ALA A 9 6.76 0.21 -14.52
CA ALA A 9 6.35 0.54 -15.88
C ALA A 9 5.04 1.37 -15.98
N ALA A 10 4.38 1.74 -14.87
CA ALA A 10 3.02 2.29 -14.92
C ALA A 10 2.79 3.62 -14.16
N ALA A 11 3.83 4.30 -13.67
CA ALA A 11 3.68 5.55 -12.92
C ALA A 11 3.25 6.72 -13.84
N THR A 12 1.94 6.85 -14.11
CA THR A 12 1.32 8.14 -14.46
C THR A 12 1.25 8.96 -13.17
N ALA A 13 1.65 10.23 -13.19
CA ALA A 13 1.59 11.10 -12.01
C ALA A 13 0.15 11.20 -11.48
N ILE A 14 -0.16 10.47 -10.41
CA ILE A 14 -1.45 10.52 -9.72
C ILE A 14 -1.37 11.67 -8.71
N ALA A 15 -2.40 12.51 -8.64
CA ALA A 15 -2.56 13.52 -7.59
C ALA A 15 -2.89 12.91 -6.20
N VAL A 16 -2.57 11.63 -6.01
CA VAL A 16 -2.81 10.83 -4.80
C VAL A 16 -1.45 10.29 -4.38
N SER A 17 -1.09 10.44 -3.10
CA SER A 17 0.16 9.93 -2.55
C SER A 17 0.28 8.42 -2.80
N PRO A 18 1.26 7.95 -3.59
CA PRO A 18 1.45 6.52 -3.82
C PRO A 18 1.71 5.76 -2.52
N VAL A 19 1.14 4.55 -2.44
CA VAL A 19 1.38 3.59 -1.37
C VAL A 19 2.26 2.46 -1.89
N LEU A 20 3.42 2.26 -1.25
CA LEU A 20 4.39 1.22 -1.57
C LEU A 20 4.30 0.10 -0.53
N VAL A 21 4.17 -1.15 -0.97
CA VAL A 21 4.15 -2.32 -0.07
C VAL A 21 5.53 -2.94 0.04
N ASN A 22 6.08 -2.99 1.27
CA ASN A 22 7.42 -3.46 1.55
C ASN A 22 7.36 -4.88 2.14
N ARG A 23 7.19 -5.87 1.26
CA ARG A 23 6.92 -7.28 1.62
C ARG A 23 7.79 -7.81 2.77
N THR A 24 9.10 -7.66 2.66
CA THR A 24 10.06 -8.22 3.62
C THR A 24 10.10 -7.43 4.94
N ALA A 25 9.85 -6.12 4.88
CA ALA A 25 9.86 -5.25 6.04
C ALA A 25 8.53 -5.26 6.82
N ALA A 26 7.47 -5.84 6.24
CA ALA A 26 6.11 -5.83 6.79
C ALA A 26 5.60 -4.40 7.05
N THR A 27 5.80 -3.52 6.07
CA THR A 27 5.30 -2.14 6.11
C THR A 27 4.66 -1.73 4.79
N ALA A 28 3.85 -0.68 4.86
CA ALA A 28 3.44 0.14 3.73
C ALA A 28 3.98 1.56 3.90
N THR A 29 4.34 2.22 2.81
CA THR A 29 4.90 3.58 2.84
C THR A 29 4.07 4.49 1.95
N VAL A 30 3.60 5.59 2.53
CA VAL A 30 2.95 6.69 1.80
C VAL A 30 4.04 7.67 1.39
N VAL A 31 4.06 8.06 0.12
CA VAL A 31 5.10 8.91 -0.47
C VAL A 31 4.46 10.14 -1.11
N ASP A 32 5.05 11.31 -0.91
CA ASP A 32 4.73 12.49 -1.73
C ASP A 32 5.33 12.25 -3.13
N PRO A 33 4.52 12.12 -4.19
CA PRO A 33 5.03 11.83 -5.52
C PRO A 33 5.69 13.05 -6.19
N ARG A 34 5.48 14.27 -5.66
CA ARG A 34 6.07 15.51 -6.18
C ARG A 34 7.49 15.68 -5.67
N GLU A 35 7.73 15.36 -4.41
CA GLU A 35 9.02 15.52 -3.74
C GLU A 35 9.83 14.21 -3.69
N GLY A 36 9.17 13.06 -3.88
CA GLY A 36 9.81 11.74 -3.79
C GLY A 36 10.23 11.38 -2.37
N VAL A 37 9.55 11.94 -1.36
CA VAL A 37 9.86 11.73 0.06
C VAL A 37 8.79 10.87 0.73
N VAL A 38 9.19 10.15 1.76
CA VAL A 38 8.28 9.37 2.60
C VAL A 38 7.48 10.31 3.49
N GLU A 39 6.17 10.32 3.34
CA GLU A 39 5.23 11.01 4.24
C GLU A 39 4.99 10.18 5.49
N GLU A 40 4.77 8.87 5.32
CA GLU A 40 4.47 7.96 6.43
C GLU A 40 4.96 6.54 6.14
N THR A 41 5.35 5.81 7.19
CA THR A 41 5.57 4.36 7.13
C THR A 41 4.72 3.67 8.18
N ILE A 42 3.89 2.74 7.73
CA ILE A 42 2.85 2.07 8.51
C ILE A 42 3.20 0.59 8.60
N THR A 43 3.17 0.04 9.81
CA THR A 43 3.34 -1.40 10.03
C THR A 43 2.11 -2.16 9.53
N THR A 44 2.32 -3.26 8.80
CA THR A 44 1.26 -4.15 8.30
C THR A 44 1.37 -5.54 8.95
N GLY A 45 0.58 -6.50 8.45
CA GLY A 45 0.87 -7.91 8.67
C GLY A 45 2.09 -8.39 7.86
N ARG A 46 2.38 -9.69 7.96
CA ARG A 46 3.53 -10.29 7.28
C ARG A 46 3.24 -10.42 5.78
N ASN A 47 4.27 -10.29 4.94
CA ASN A 47 4.14 -10.49 3.50
C ASN A 47 3.08 -9.60 2.81
N PRO A 48 3.03 -8.27 3.05
CA PRO A 48 2.16 -7.39 2.27
C PRO A 48 2.55 -7.51 0.80
N ASN A 49 1.56 -7.65 -0.07
CA ASN A 49 1.80 -8.01 -1.47
C ASN A 49 1.00 -7.18 -2.47
N HIS A 50 -0.19 -6.73 -2.07
CA HIS A 50 -1.06 -5.97 -2.94
C HIS A 50 -1.61 -4.77 -2.18
N VAL A 51 -1.79 -3.65 -2.87
CA VAL A 51 -2.51 -2.50 -2.35
C VAL A 51 -3.53 -2.07 -3.40
N GLU A 52 -4.77 -1.86 -2.96
CA GLU A 52 -5.80 -1.19 -3.74
C GLU A 52 -6.14 0.14 -3.05
N VAL A 53 -6.28 1.22 -3.81
CA VAL A 53 -6.68 2.52 -3.27
C VAL A 53 -8.02 2.90 -3.87
N ALA A 54 -9.01 3.13 -3.01
CA ALA A 54 -10.35 3.57 -3.39
C ALA A 54 -10.84 4.61 -2.39
N ASP A 55 -11.40 5.71 -2.91
CA ASP A 55 -12.06 6.76 -2.11
C ASP A 55 -11.21 7.29 -0.94
N GLY A 56 -9.90 7.48 -1.18
CA GLY A 56 -8.96 7.98 -0.15
C GLY A 56 -8.52 6.94 0.87
N VAL A 57 -8.87 5.67 0.69
CA VAL A 57 -8.48 4.57 1.59
C VAL A 57 -7.60 3.58 0.84
N ALA A 58 -6.48 3.18 1.44
CA ALA A 58 -5.64 2.10 0.95
C ALA A 58 -5.93 0.79 1.71
N TYR A 59 -6.10 -0.29 0.94
CA TYR A 59 -6.30 -1.65 1.43
C TYR A 59 -5.08 -2.48 1.09
N VAL A 60 -4.21 -2.73 2.07
CA VAL A 60 -2.99 -3.51 1.90
C VAL A 60 -3.26 -4.96 2.29
N VAL A 61 -3.16 -5.86 1.32
CA VAL A 61 -3.39 -7.29 1.50
C VAL A 61 -2.08 -8.01 1.78
N ASP A 62 -2.02 -8.64 2.93
CA ASP A 62 -1.02 -9.64 3.31
C ASP A 62 -1.43 -11.00 2.76
N LYS A 63 -0.54 -11.68 2.04
CA LYS A 63 -0.87 -12.93 1.31
C LYS A 63 -0.12 -14.15 1.82
N SER A 64 -0.62 -15.31 1.39
CA SER A 64 -0.04 -16.63 1.61
C SER A 64 -0.20 -17.13 3.04
N GLY A 65 -1.33 -16.79 3.66
CA GLY A 65 -1.65 -17.20 5.03
C GLY A 65 -0.76 -16.53 6.07
N ALA A 66 -0.55 -15.23 5.89
CA ALA A 66 0.30 -14.41 6.74
C ALA A 66 -0.24 -14.21 8.16
N GLY A 67 -1.56 -14.31 8.33
CA GLY A 67 -2.26 -14.16 9.60
C GLY A 67 -2.47 -15.48 10.34
N GLU A 68 -3.24 -15.39 11.42
CA GLU A 68 -3.61 -16.55 12.22
C GLU A 68 -4.33 -17.61 11.39
N ASN A 69 -4.06 -18.88 11.68
CA ASN A 69 -4.64 -20.04 10.99
C ASN A 69 -4.43 -20.05 9.47
N GLY A 70 -3.42 -19.35 8.96
CA GLY A 70 -3.16 -19.26 7.53
C GLY A 70 -4.16 -18.38 6.78
N ALA A 71 -4.80 -17.44 7.46
CA ALA A 71 -5.63 -16.44 6.81
C ALA A 71 -4.78 -15.34 6.15
N ASP A 72 -5.26 -14.81 5.03
CA ASP A 72 -4.79 -13.53 4.50
C ASP A 72 -5.42 -12.39 5.31
N THR A 73 -4.67 -11.31 5.54
CA THR A 73 -5.12 -10.15 6.33
C THR A 73 -5.12 -8.88 5.50
N VAL A 74 -5.86 -7.87 5.97
CA VAL A 74 -5.93 -6.56 5.34
C VAL A 74 -5.60 -5.49 6.37
N THR A 75 -4.62 -4.63 6.04
CA THR A 75 -4.39 -3.37 6.75
C THR A 75 -5.13 -2.26 6.00
N VAL A 76 -5.91 -1.46 6.71
CA VAL A 76 -6.69 -0.35 6.14
C VAL A 76 -6.05 0.96 6.58
N ILE A 77 -5.73 1.83 5.62
CA ILE A 77 -5.05 3.11 5.85
C ILE A 77 -5.94 4.21 5.27
N ASP A 78 -6.31 5.17 6.11
CA ASP A 78 -6.97 6.41 5.66
C ASP A 78 -5.89 7.38 5.15
N LEU A 79 -6.01 7.80 3.89
CA LEU A 79 -5.09 8.75 3.25
C LEU A 79 -5.64 10.18 3.24
N ALA A 80 -6.87 10.39 3.71
CA ALA A 80 -7.60 11.66 3.58
C ALA A 80 -7.52 12.55 4.83
N HIS A 81 -6.45 12.43 5.64
CA HIS A 81 -6.19 13.25 6.83
C HIS A 81 -6.59 14.74 6.66
#